data_AF-A0A2E3NRA0-F1
#
_entry.id   AF-A0A2E3NRA0-F1
#
_cell.length_a   1.000
_cell.length_b   1.000
_cell.length_c   1.000
_cell.angle_alpha   90.00
_cell.angle_beta   90.00
_cell.angle_gamma   90.00
#
_symmetry.space_group_name_H-M   'P 1'
#
loop_
_entity.id
_entity.type
_entity.pdbx_description
1 polymer ?
#
loop_
_entity_poly.entity_id
_entity_poly.type
_entity_poly.pdbx_seq_one_letter_code
_entity_poly.pdbx_strand_id
1 'polypeptide(L)' 'MTQYTRSEIRAKVCDLRAEHRQLDLAIMEMEMLVYCNQLELRRLKKRKLQLKDAISRLESMMIPNLDA' A
#
# COMPACT_ATOMS: atom_id res chain seq x y z
N MET A 1 4.35 22.89 -10.93
CA MET A 1 3.51 21.75 -10.48
C MET A 1 3.80 20.61 -11.43
N THR A 2 4.55 19.60 -10.99
CA THR A 2 4.88 18.45 -11.83
C THR A 2 3.61 17.61 -12.01
N GLN A 3 3.00 17.68 -13.19
CA GLN A 3 1.93 16.76 -13.57
C GLN A 3 2.58 15.41 -13.82
N TYR A 4 2.28 14.41 -12.99
CA TYR A 4 2.71 13.04 -13.23
C TYR A 4 2.02 12.52 -14.49
N THR A 5 2.79 11.97 -15.42
CA THR A 5 2.27 11.26 -16.57
C THR A 5 1.57 9.97 -16.14
N ARG A 6 0.60 9.51 -16.94
CA ARG A 6 -0.14 8.27 -16.66
C ARG A 6 0.78 7.04 -16.47
N SER A 7 1.92 7.03 -17.18
CA SER A 7 2.95 5.98 -17.06
C SER A 7 3.67 6.03 -15.71
N GLU A 8 4.00 7.22 -15.22
CA GLU A 8 4.63 7.40 -13.89
C GLU A 8 3.69 6.99 -12.76
N ILE A 9 2.40 7.34 -12.86
CA ILE A 9 1.40 6.92 -11.86
C ILE A 9 1.28 5.39 -11.86
N ARG A 10 1.26 4.76 -13.04
CA ARG A 10 1.21 3.29 -13.15
C ARG A 10 2.45 2.62 -12.56
N ALA A 11 3.64 3.17 -12.81
CA ALA A 11 4.88 2.68 -12.20
C ALA A 11 4.81 2.79 -10.68
N LYS A 12 4.37 3.94 -10.17
CA LYS A 12 4.24 4.18 -8.73
C LYS A 12 3.24 3.23 -8.06
N VAL A 13 2.10 2.97 -8.70
CA VAL A 13 1.12 1.98 -8.22
C VAL A 13 1.72 0.58 -8.19
N CYS A 14 2.53 0.21 -9.19
CA CYS A 14 3.23 -1.08 -9.21
C CYS A 14 4.18 -1.22 -8.02
N ASP A 15 4.99 -0.20 -7.75
CA ASP A 15 5.94 -0.18 -6.63
C ASP A 15 5.21 -0.28 -5.28
N LEU A 16 4.15 0.53 -5.10
CA LEU A 16 3.35 0.51 -3.86
C LEU A 16 2.67 -0.85 -3.65
N ARG A 17 2.19 -1.50 -4.71
CA ARG A 17 1.62 -2.85 -4.65
C ARG A 17 2.68 -3.89 -4.27
N ALA A 18 3.92 -3.75 -4.75
CA ALA A 18 5.02 -4.61 -4.35
C ALA A 18 5.35 -4.44 -2.86
N GLU A 19 5.50 -3.21 -2.38
CA GLU A 19 5.73 -2.92 -0.96
C GLU A 19 4.58 -3.42 -0.08
N HIS A 20 3.33 -3.23 -0.53
CA HIS A 20 2.15 -3.74 0.18
C HIS A 20 2.17 -5.26 0.33
N ARG A 21 2.55 -6.01 -0.72
CA ARG A 21 2.70 -7.47 -0.64
C ARG A 21 3.83 -7.89 0.31
N GLN A 22 4.95 -7.16 0.31
CA GLN A 22 6.05 -7.44 1.24
C GLN A 22 5.62 -7.23 2.70
N LEU A 23 4.88 -6.16 2.99
CA LEU A 23 4.33 -5.94 4.34
C LEU A 23 3.33 -7.03 4.73
N ASP A 24 2.57 -7.55 3.78
CA ASP A 24 1.64 -8.65 4.04
C ASP A 24 2.36 -9.92 4.48
N LEU A 25 3.42 -10.29 3.76
CA LEU A 25 4.27 -11.43 4.13
C LEU A 25 4.92 -11.22 5.51
N ALA A 26 5.46 -10.03 5.78
CA ALA A 26 6.06 -9.72 7.07
C ALA A 26 5.04 -9.78 8.23
N ILE A 27 3.78 -9.38 7.99
CA ILE A 27 2.69 -9.51 8.96
C ILE A 27 2.40 -10.99 9.21
N MET A 28 2.27 -11.80 8.16
CA MET A 28 2.01 -13.24 8.29
C MET A 28 3.13 -13.94 9.07
N GLU A 29 4.39 -13.64 8.76
CA GLU A 29 5.55 -14.16 9.48
C GLU A 29 5.53 -13.78 10.96
N MET A 30 5.24 -12.51 11.27
CA MET A 30 5.17 -12.01 12.65
C MET A 30 3.99 -12.62 13.43
N GLU A 31 2.87 -12.90 12.77
CA GLU A 31 1.70 -13.55 13.38
C GLU A 31 1.95 -15.04 13.70
N MET A 32 2.87 -15.70 12.99
CA MET A 32 3.29 -17.07 13.28
C MET A 32 4.23 -17.19 14.49
N LEU A 33 4.78 -16.08 14.98
CA LEU A 33 5.68 -16.08 16.15
C LEU A 33 4.88 -16.29 17.45
N VAL A 34 5.31 -17.23 18.29
CA VAL A 34 4.72 -17.50 19.62
C VAL A 34 4.73 -16.26 20.52
N TYR A 35 5.77 -15.45 20.41
CA TYR A 35 5.89 -14.16 21.09
C TYR A 35 5.91 -13.04 20.04
N CYS A 36 4.73 -12.59 19.63
CA CYS A 36 4.61 -11.47 18.70
C CYS A 36 4.63 -10.13 19.45
N ASN A 37 5.40 -9.17 18.92
CA ASN A 37 5.35 -7.82 19.41
C ASN A 37 4.11 -7.11 18.84
N GLN A 38 3.04 -7.04 19.64
CA GLN A 38 1.78 -6.46 19.21
C GLN A 38 1.89 -5.00 18.73
N LEU A 39 2.84 -4.22 19.27
CA LEU A 39 3.05 -2.84 18.84
C LEU A 39 3.65 -2.80 17.43
N GLU A 40 4.62 -3.66 17.13
CA GLU A 40 5.21 -3.77 15.80
C GLU A 40 4.19 -4.29 14.79
N LEU A 41 3.41 -5.31 15.16
CA LEU A 41 2.34 -5.84 14.31
C LEU A 41 1.30 -4.75 13.96
N ARG A 42 0.90 -3.93 14.94
CA ARG A 42 0.00 -2.78 14.70
C ARG A 42 0.62 -1.75 13.76
N ARG A 43 1.92 -1.47 13.90
CA ARG A 43 2.65 -0.54 13.01
C ARG A 43 2.71 -1.06 11.58
N LEU A 44 3.00 -2.34 11.38
CA LEU A 44 3.01 -2.98 10.07
C LEU A 44 1.63 -2.94 9.40
N LYS A 45 0.57 -3.31 10.14
CA LYS A 45 -0.82 -3.23 9.66
C LYS A 45 -1.23 -1.80 9.30
N LYS A 46 -0.84 -0.81 10.10
CA LYS A 46 -1.09 0.61 9.81
C LYS A 46 -0.39 1.05 8.52
N ARG A 47 0.88 0.67 8.33
CA ARG A 47 1.62 1.00 7.10
C ARG A 47 1.00 0.32 5.87
N LYS A 48 0.58 -0.94 6.00
CA LYS A 48 -0.14 -1.66 4.94
C LYS A 48 -1.43 -0.93 4.54
N LEU A 49 -2.22 -0.45 5.50
CA LEU A 49 -3.42 0.36 5.23
C LEU A 49 -3.08 1.66 4.49
N GLN A 50 -2.05 2.38 4.93
CA GLN A 50 -1.62 3.62 4.27
C GLN A 50 -1.19 3.40 2.81
N LEU A 51 -0.51 2.29 2.51
CA LEU A 51 -0.15 1.92 1.14
C LEU A 51 -1.38 1.61 0.30
N LYS A 52 -2.36 0.86 0.86
CA LYS A 52 -3.63 0.59 0.19
C LYS A 52 -4.35 1.90 -0.16
N ASP A 53 -4.47 2.82 0.79
CA ASP A 53 -5.12 4.11 0.55
C ASP A 53 -4.36 4.96 -0.49
N ALA A 54 -3.03 4.91 -0.49
CA ALA A 54 -2.22 5.60 -1.50
C ALA A 54 -2.40 5.01 -2.90
N ILE A 55 -2.47 3.68 -3.01
CA ILE A 55 -2.77 2.98 -4.26
C ILE A 55 -4.14 3.42 -4.78
N SER A 56 -5.18 3.36 -3.94
CA SER A 56 -6.53 3.78 -4.34
C SER A 56 -6.57 5.24 -4.78
N ARG A 57 -5.91 6.17 -4.08
CA ARG A 57 -5.84 7.57 -4.52
C ARG A 57 -5.17 7.74 -5.88
N LEU A 58 -4.06 7.04 -6.14
CA LEU A 58 -3.35 7.11 -7.41
C LEU A 58 -4.17 6.48 -8.55
N GLU A 59 -4.87 5.38 -8.27
CA GLU A 59 -5.78 4.73 -9.21
C GLU A 59 -6.96 5.63 -9.55
N SER A 60 -7.56 6.30 -8.56
CA SER A 60 -8.62 7.31 -8.77
C SER A 60 -8.14 8.48 -9.63
N MET A 61 -6.87 8.90 -9.51
CA MET A 61 -6.30 9.93 -10.39
C MET A 61 -6.12 9.46 -11.85
N MET A 62 -6.03 8.15 -12.09
CA MET A 62 -5.92 7.56 -13.43
C MET A 62 -7.28 7.24 -14.08
N ILE A 63 -8.35 7.16 -13.29
CA ILE A 63 -9.71 6.89 -13.76
C ILE A 63 -10.43 8.25 -13.85
N PRO A 64 -10.56 8.85 -15.04
CA PRO A 64 -11.43 10.01 -15.19
C PRO A 64 -12.87 9.50 -15.05
N ASN A 65 -13.50 9.80 -13.89
CA ASN A 65 -14.83 9.40 -13.45
C ASN A 65 -15.02 7.94 -13.01
N LEU A 66 -15.02 7.70 -11.69
CA LEU A 66 -16.02 6.86 -11.05
C LEU A 66 -16.22 7.33 -9.59
N ASP A 67 -17.49 7.63 -9.26
CA ASP A 67 -18.12 8.04 -7.98
C ASP A 67 -18.07 9.56 -7.66
N ALA A 68 -19.10 10.41 -7.80
CA ALA A 68 -20.58 10.27 -7.82
C ALA A 68 -21.18 9.58 -6.58
#